data_AF-A0A928RZ64-F1
#
_entry.id   AF-A0A928RZ64-F1
#
_cell.length_a   1.000
_cell.length_b   1.000
_cell.length_c   1.000
_cell.angle_alpha   90.00
_cell.angle_beta   90.00
_cell.angle_gamma   90.00
#
_symmetry.space_group_name_H-M   'P 1'
#
loop_
_entity.id
_entity.type
_entity.pdbx_description
1 polymer ?
#
loop_
_entity_poly.entity_id
_entity_poly.type
_entity_poly.pdbx_seq_one_letter_code
_entity_poly.pdbx_strand_id
1 'polypeptide(L)'
;MRIWDVPPELLCDRHLLGEHNEAHALWSIIINGLKGFSNHPETARWRGKLRALYLRHEADASEMERRGFRHRSPLDEALATGKAVQDELKDPIEAQERLLSERDQDCAEKILRSKRRT
;
A
#
# COMPACT_ATOMS: atom_id res chain seq x y z
N MET A 1 -5.91 -0.89 -9.10
CA MET A 1 -4.69 -0.26 -8.55
C MET A 1 -5.02 0.79 -7.53
N ARG A 2 -4.76 0.46 -6.26
CA ARG A 2 -4.78 1.40 -5.14
C ARG A 2 -3.78 0.94 -4.07
N ILE A 3 -2.90 1.84 -3.66
CA ILE A 3 -2.13 1.74 -2.42
C ILE A 3 -2.75 2.75 -1.46
N TRP A 4 -3.15 2.31 -0.26
CA TRP A 4 -3.74 3.20 0.72
C TRP A 4 -2.64 3.98 1.44
N ASP A 5 -2.84 5.27 1.69
CA ASP A 5 -1.86 6.07 2.43
C ASP A 5 -2.08 6.00 3.96
N VAL A 6 -2.90 5.04 4.42
CA VAL A 6 -3.16 4.75 5.84
C VAL A 6 -2.20 3.67 6.36
N PRO A 7 -1.90 3.60 7.66
CA PRO A 7 -1.08 2.53 8.22
C PRO A 7 -1.66 1.11 7.95
N PRO A 8 -0.84 0.10 7.58
CA PRO A 8 -1.32 -1.24 7.25
C PRO A 8 -2.12 -1.93 8.36
N GLU A 9 -1.83 -1.64 9.63
CA GLU A 9 -2.55 -2.17 10.79
C GLU A 9 -4.01 -1.73 10.86
N LEU A 10 -4.38 -0.67 10.12
CA LEU A 10 -5.76 -0.20 10.01
C LEU A 10 -6.54 -0.91 8.90
N LEU A 11 -5.87 -1.62 8.00
CA LEU A 11 -6.52 -2.36 6.92
C LEU A 11 -7.11 -3.67 7.46
N CYS A 12 -8.27 -4.06 6.97
CA CYS A 12 -8.75 -5.44 7.10
C CYS A 12 -7.91 -6.39 6.25
N ASP A 13 -8.01 -7.69 6.49
CA ASP A 13 -7.18 -8.69 5.79
C ASP A 13 -7.34 -8.63 4.27
N ARG A 14 -8.57 -8.42 3.79
CA ARG A 14 -8.87 -8.27 2.37
C ARG A 14 -8.17 -7.06 1.76
N HIS A 15 -8.20 -5.91 2.45
CA HIS A 15 -7.57 -4.69 1.93
C HIS A 15 -6.05 -4.74 2.05
N LEU A 16 -5.50 -5.35 3.11
CA LEU A 16 -4.06 -5.57 3.28
C LEU A 16 -3.51 -6.48 2.16
N LEU A 17 -4.13 -7.64 1.94
CA LEU A 17 -3.73 -8.56 0.87
C LEU A 17 -3.96 -7.96 -0.52
N GLY A 18 -5.04 -7.18 -0.70
CA GLY A 18 -5.30 -6.47 -1.93
C GLY A 18 -4.21 -5.45 -2.25
N GLU A 19 -3.81 -4.66 -1.25
CA GLU A 19 -2.75 -3.66 -1.40
C GLU A 19 -1.39 -4.30 -1.67
N HIS A 20 -1.02 -5.34 -0.91
CA HIS A 20 0.22 -6.09 -1.10
C HIS A 20 0.37 -6.59 -2.56
N ASN A 21 -0.72 -7.13 -3.13
CA ASN A 21 -0.75 -7.55 -4.55
C ASN A 21 -0.62 -6.38 -5.53
N GLU A 22 -1.28 -5.26 -5.24
CA GLU A 22 -1.21 -4.05 -6.08
C GLU A 22 0.21 -3.42 -6.05
N ALA A 23 0.92 -3.51 -4.92
CA ALA A 23 2.30 -3.07 -4.79
C ALA A 23 3.22 -3.89 -5.72
N HIS A 24 3.05 -5.21 -5.79
CA HIS A 24 3.75 -6.06 -6.75
C HIS A 24 3.46 -5.67 -8.21
N ALA A 25 2.20 -5.39 -8.53
CA ALA A 25 1.81 -4.99 -9.88
C ALA A 25 2.47 -3.66 -10.28
N LEU A 26 2.45 -2.66 -9.40
CA LEU A 26 3.11 -1.36 -9.62
C LEU A 26 4.62 -1.52 -9.80
N TRP A 27 5.25 -2.29 -8.91
CA TRP A 27 6.68 -2.60 -8.97
C TRP A 27 7.08 -3.17 -10.33
N SER A 28 6.36 -4.20 -10.79
CA SER A 28 6.61 -4.84 -12.08
C SER A 28 6.39 -3.90 -13.27
N ILE A 29 5.33 -3.08 -13.24
CA ILE A 29 5.06 -2.10 -14.31
C ILE A 29 6.21 -1.09 -14.42
N ILE A 30 6.69 -0.57 -13.29
CA ILE A 30 7.71 0.48 -13.28
C ILE A 30 9.08 -0.08 -13.70
N ILE A 31 9.50 -1.23 -13.14
CA ILE A 31 10.82 -1.82 -13.44
C ILE A 31 10.91 -2.32 -14.87
N ASN A 32 9.87 -2.98 -15.37
CA ASN A 32 9.90 -3.57 -16.71
C ASN A 32 9.43 -2.60 -17.80
N GLY A 33 9.04 -1.37 -17.45
CA GLY A 33 8.52 -0.38 -18.39
C GLY A 33 7.27 -0.86 -19.14
N LEU A 34 6.40 -1.63 -18.48
CA LEU A 34 5.25 -2.25 -19.13
C LEU A 34 4.27 -1.18 -19.63
N LYS A 35 3.88 -1.25 -20.91
CA LYS A 35 3.05 -0.20 -21.55
C LYS A 35 1.62 -0.10 -21.01
N GLY A 36 1.07 -1.15 -20.39
CA GLY A 36 -0.33 -1.26 -19.95
C GLY A 36 -0.78 -0.18 -18.96
N PHE A 37 -1.00 -0.51 -17.69
CA PHE A 37 -1.35 0.45 -16.63
C PHE A 37 -0.24 1.51 -16.35
N SER A 38 0.69 1.74 -17.27
CA SER A 38 1.77 2.73 -17.21
C SER A 38 1.27 4.15 -16.94
N ASN A 39 0.12 4.51 -17.54
CA ASN A 39 -0.51 5.82 -17.40
C ASN A 39 -1.61 5.85 -16.32
N HIS A 40 -1.79 4.76 -15.57
CA HIS A 40 -2.73 4.76 -14.46
C HIS A 40 -2.27 5.78 -13.40
N PRO A 41 -3.18 6.58 -12.79
CA PRO A 41 -2.79 7.59 -11.80
C PRO A 41 -1.94 7.04 -10.66
N GLU A 42 -2.28 5.84 -10.18
CA GLU A 42 -1.48 5.14 -9.16
C GLU A 42 -0.05 4.86 -9.66
N THR A 43 0.11 4.32 -10.87
CA THR A 43 1.45 4.08 -11.43
C THR A 43 2.27 5.36 -11.55
N ALA A 44 1.65 6.45 -12.00
CA ALA A 44 2.31 7.74 -12.12
C ALA A 44 2.83 8.24 -10.75
N ARG A 45 2.01 8.12 -9.70
CA ARG A 45 2.30 8.52 -8.31
C ARG A 45 3.55 7.86 -7.72
N TRP A 46 3.90 6.66 -8.20
CA TRP A 46 5.03 5.86 -7.72
C TRP A 46 6.27 5.93 -8.62
N ARG A 47 6.21 6.56 -9.80
CA ARG A 47 7.39 6.73 -10.67
C ARG A 47 8.48 7.54 -9.96
N GLY A 48 9.70 7.03 -9.97
CA GLY A 48 10.84 7.65 -9.25
C GLY A 48 10.80 7.47 -7.72
N LYS A 49 9.87 6.67 -7.20
CA LYS A 49 9.68 6.40 -5.76
C LYS A 49 9.67 4.90 -5.45
N LEU A 50 10.48 4.10 -6.16
CA LEU A 50 10.55 2.65 -5.95
C LEU A 50 11.04 2.29 -4.54
N ARG A 51 11.96 3.07 -3.95
CA ARG A 51 12.36 2.89 -2.54
C ARG A 51 11.17 3.05 -1.59
N ALA A 52 10.33 4.06 -1.81
CA ALA A 52 9.10 4.22 -1.01
C ALA A 52 8.12 3.05 -1.21
N LEU A 53 7.96 2.56 -2.45
CA LEU A 53 7.06 1.44 -2.74
C LEU A 53 7.54 0.14 -2.08
N TYR A 54 8.86 -0.10 -2.11
CA TYR A 54 9.49 -1.21 -1.41
C TYR A 54 9.20 -1.15 0.09
N LEU A 55 9.46 0.01 0.73
CA LEU A 55 9.20 0.18 2.16
C LEU A 55 7.72 -0.01 2.51
N ARG A 56 6.80 0.42 1.63
CA ARG A 56 5.38 0.19 1.81
C ARG A 56 5.03 -1.30 1.74
N HIS A 57 5.57 -2.02 0.76
CA HIS A 57 5.42 -3.47 0.65
C HIS A 57 5.95 -4.19 1.90
N GLU A 58 7.11 -3.79 2.43
CA GLU A 58 7.66 -4.41 3.65
C GLU A 58 6.78 -4.14 4.88
N ALA A 59 6.14 -2.97 4.96
CA ALA A 59 5.18 -2.68 6.01
C ALA A 59 3.92 -3.56 5.91
N ASP A 60 3.40 -3.76 4.69
CA ASP A 60 2.30 -4.67 4.45
C ASP A 60 2.68 -6.12 4.80
N ALA A 61 3.86 -6.57 4.36
CA ALA A 61 4.38 -7.91 4.65
C ALA A 61 4.57 -8.14 6.16
N SER A 62 5.11 -7.16 6.88
CA SER A 62 5.28 -7.21 8.33
C SER A 62 3.93 -7.34 9.05
N GLU A 63 2.94 -6.56 8.63
CA GLU A 63 1.59 -6.64 9.19
C GLU A 63 0.89 -7.96 8.83
N MET A 64 1.12 -8.48 7.62
CA MET A 64 0.64 -9.79 7.21
C MET A 64 1.23 -10.89 8.11
N GLU A 65 2.53 -10.90 8.33
CA GLU A 65 3.20 -11.86 9.22
C GLU A 65 2.67 -11.76 10.66
N ARG A 66 2.47 -10.54 11.17
CA ARG A 66 1.90 -10.30 12.50
C ARG A 66 0.50 -10.90 12.65
N ARG A 67 -0.29 -10.97 11.57
CA ARG A 67 -1.62 -11.60 11.54
C ARG A 67 -1.58 -13.11 11.26
N GLY A 68 -0.39 -13.68 11.08
CA GLY A 68 -0.19 -15.11 10.83
C GLY A 68 -0.24 -15.52 9.36
N PHE A 69 -0.25 -14.57 8.41
CA PHE A 69 -0.06 -14.88 7.00
C PHE A 69 1.40 -15.30 6.74
N ARG A 70 1.60 -16.16 5.74
CA ARG A 70 2.93 -16.58 5.30
C ARG A 70 3.33 -15.79 4.06
N HIS A 71 4.06 -14.69 4.25
CA HIS A 71 4.63 -13.94 3.13
C HIS A 71 5.82 -14.70 2.52
N ARG A 72 5.86 -14.77 1.18
CA ARG A 72 6.85 -15.56 0.42
C ARG A 72 7.25 -14.90 -0.90
N SER A 73 6.96 -13.62 -1.04
CA SER A 73 7.20 -12.87 -2.27
C SER A 73 7.89 -11.55 -1.93
N PRO A 74 9.13 -11.57 -1.42
CA PRO A 74 9.89 -10.35 -1.20
C PRO A 74 10.14 -9.63 -2.54
N LEU A 75 10.16 -8.31 -2.49
CA LEU A 75 10.66 -7.49 -3.60
C LEU A 75 12.19 -7.42 -3.54
N ASP A 76 12.82 -7.23 -4.71
CA ASP A 76 14.28 -7.10 -4.78
C ASP A 76 14.73 -5.72 -4.27
N GLU A 77 15.33 -5.68 -3.09
CA GLU A 77 15.81 -4.44 -2.49
C GLU A 77 16.83 -3.71 -3.38
N ALA A 78 17.61 -4.42 -4.21
CA ALA A 78 18.59 -3.80 -5.09
C ALA A 78 17.96 -2.88 -6.14
N LEU A 79 16.68 -3.10 -6.47
CA LEU A 79 15.91 -2.28 -7.42
C LEU A 79 15.14 -1.14 -6.71
N ALA A 80 15.15 -1.10 -5.37
CA ALA A 80 14.46 -0.11 -4.55
C ALA A 80 15.17 1.26 -4.59
N THR A 81 15.03 1.97 -5.71
CA THR A 81 15.73 3.24 -6.00
C THR A 81 14.81 4.46 -5.96
N GLY A 82 15.37 5.67 -6.00
CA GLY A 82 14.61 6.92 -6.00
C GLY A 82 14.20 7.40 -4.60
N LYS A 83 13.14 8.20 -4.50
CA LYS A 83 12.69 8.76 -3.21
C LYS A 83 12.22 7.65 -2.26
N ALA A 84 12.62 7.76 -0.99
CA ALA A 84 12.20 6.87 0.09
C ALA A 84 10.82 7.21 0.67
N VAL A 85 10.25 8.36 0.28
CA VAL A 85 8.95 8.84 0.76
C VAL A 85 8.01 9.02 -0.42
N GLN A 86 6.77 8.59 -0.23
CA GLN A 86 5.64 8.94 -1.08
C GLN A 86 5.01 10.21 -0.50
N ASP A 87 5.02 11.30 -1.27
CA ASP A 87 4.63 12.66 -0.87
C ASP A 87 3.37 13.19 -1.59
N GLU A 88 2.69 12.35 -2.37
CA GLU A 88 1.52 12.73 -3.15
C GLU A 88 0.31 11.87 -2.76
N LEU A 89 -0.70 12.49 -2.17
CA LEU A 89 -1.94 11.79 -1.82
C LEU A 89 -2.92 11.83 -2.98
N LYS A 90 -3.54 10.68 -3.28
CA LYS A 90 -4.67 10.63 -4.22
C LYS A 90 -5.92 11.26 -3.62
N ASP A 91 -6.19 10.91 -2.37
CA ASP A 91 -7.27 11.45 -1.54
C ASP A 91 -6.69 11.82 -0.16
N PRO A 92 -7.20 12.86 0.53
CA PRO A 92 -6.83 13.14 1.91
C PRO A 92 -6.98 11.91 2.81
N ILE A 93 -6.13 11.75 3.82
CA ILE A 93 -6.10 10.57 4.70
C ILE A 93 -7.49 10.27 5.30
N GLU A 94 -8.20 11.31 5.76
CA GLU A 94 -9.53 11.18 6.34
C GLU A 94 -10.57 10.66 5.34
N ALA A 95 -10.41 11.00 4.06
CA ALA A 95 -11.26 10.47 2.99
C ALA A 95 -10.94 8.99 2.71
N GLN A 96 -9.67 8.60 2.74
CA GLN A 96 -9.25 7.21 2.59
C GLN A 96 -9.80 6.32 3.71
N GLU A 97 -9.66 6.78 4.95
CA GLU A 97 -10.20 6.10 6.13
C GLU A 97 -11.72 5.92 6.04
N ARG A 98 -12.44 6.95 5.57
CA ARG A 98 -13.89 6.88 5.36
C ARG A 98 -14.26 5.83 4.32
N LEU A 99 -13.59 5.85 3.16
CA LEU A 99 -13.83 4.87 2.08
C LEU A 99 -13.56 3.43 2.55
N LEU A 100 -12.51 3.21 3.34
CA LEU A 100 -12.21 1.91 3.94
C LEU A 100 -13.30 1.49 4.93
N SER A 101 -13.72 2.39 5.80
CA SER A 101 -14.74 2.14 6.83
C SER A 101 -16.12 1.84 6.22
N GLU A 102 -16.48 2.53 5.14
CA GLU A 102 -17.75 2.29 4.42
C GLU A 102 -17.77 0.94 3.68
N ARG A 103 -16.59 0.43 3.29
CA ARG A 103 -16.46 -0.83 2.52
C ARG A 103 -16.32 -2.07 3.40
N ASP A 104 -15.88 -1.90 4.64
CA ASP A 104 -15.52 -3.02 5.51
C ASP A 104 -15.58 -2.66 7.00
N GLN A 105 -16.30 -3.46 7.78
CA GLN A 105 -16.49 -3.23 9.21
C GLN A 105 -15.18 -3.38 10.01
N ASP A 106 -14.29 -4.31 9.65
CA ASP A 106 -13.03 -4.51 10.37
C ASP A 106 -12.10 -3.29 10.19
N CYS A 107 -12.07 -2.72 8.97
CA CYS A 107 -11.41 -1.44 8.75
C CYS A 107 -12.01 -0.34 9.65
N ALA A 108 -13.34 -0.22 9.68
CA ALA A 108 -14.02 0.80 10.47
C ALA A 108 -13.68 0.69 11.97
N GLU A 109 -13.66 -0.53 12.52
CA GLU A 109 -13.32 -0.77 13.91
C GLU A 109 -11.85 -0.45 14.22
N LYS A 110 -10.92 -0.86 13.36
CA LYS A 110 -9.49 -0.57 13.52
C LYS A 110 -9.20 0.93 13.47
N ILE A 111 -9.77 1.64 12.49
CA ILE A 111 -9.66 3.10 12.35
C ILE A 111 -10.27 3.83 13.54
N LEU A 112 -11.45 3.40 14.02
CA LEU A 112 -12.07 4.02 15.18
C LEU A 112 -11.22 3.84 16.45
N ARG A 113 -10.57 2.67 16.62
CA ARG A 113 -9.70 2.39 17.77
C ARG A 113 -8.42 3.23 17.73
N SER A 114 -7.83 3.50 16.56
CA SER A 114 -6.61 4.31 16.46
C SER A 114 -6.85 5.76 16.91
N LYS A 115 -7.99 6.35 16.53
CA LYS A 115 -8.39 7.73 16.90
C LYS A 115 -8.68 7.93 18.39
N ARG A 116 -8.96 6.86 19.14
CA ARG A 116 -9.17 6.93 20.60
C ARG A 116 -7.87 6.88 21.39
N ARG A 117 -6.75 6.55 20.75
CA ARG A 117 -5.42 6.41 21.38
C ARG A 117 -4.56 7.66 21.26
N THR A 118 -4.94 8.59 20.39
CA THR A 118 -4.41 9.95 20.24
C THR A 118 -5.18 10.94 21.10
#